data_AF-A0A482WGH0-F1
#
_entry.id   AF-A0A482WGH0-F1
#
_cell.length_a   1.000
_cell.length_b   1.000
_cell.length_c   1.000
_cell.angle_alpha   90.00
_cell.angle_beta   90.00
_cell.angle_gamma   90.00
#
_symmetry.space_group_name_H-M   'P 1'
#
loop_
_entity.id
_entity.type
_entity.pdbx_description
1 polymer ?
#
loop_
_entity_poly.entity_id
_entity_poly.type
_entity_poly.pdbx_seq_one_letter_code
_entity_poly.pdbx_strand_id
1 'polypeptide(L)'
;MECDRNMGLINQKSYCEVPDDWITVIANARVKPSPFTVYKCDQSLFLSWTSFFKTLNFKEKCPFPSRPVRELEVNSEDPKMIKFRDTYNGTFVNVSMVQQGKKHGRAKKGSMIVEMERNLLIRPSPLYSGRIAVPKPKFEDLQVLKKFLPMESQKFYENLPTNSNNDNNFNDPDDEVFG
;
A
#
# COMPACT_ATOMS: atom_id res chain seq x y z
N MET A 1 5.07 1.39 5.45
CA MET A 1 6.51 1.30 5.10
C MET A 1 6.62 1.69 3.65
N GLU A 2 7.41 2.70 3.32
CA GLU A 2 7.66 3.04 1.91
C GLU A 2 8.53 1.93 1.31
N CYS A 3 8.07 1.32 0.21
CA CYS A 3 8.86 0.32 -0.50
C CYS A 3 10.06 1.00 -1.17
N ASP A 4 11.20 0.33 -1.12
CA ASP A 4 12.42 0.80 -1.73
C ASP A 4 12.29 0.97 -3.25
N ARG A 5 12.61 2.16 -3.74
CA ARG A 5 12.52 2.52 -5.16
C ARG A 5 13.86 2.40 -5.89
N ASN A 6 14.98 2.27 -5.19
CA ASN A 6 16.31 2.34 -5.80
C ASN A 6 16.90 0.95 -6.08
N MET A 7 16.33 0.26 -7.06
CA MET A 7 16.78 -1.08 -7.43
C MET A 7 18.13 -1.10 -8.18
N GLY A 8 18.61 0.05 -8.67
CA GLY A 8 19.86 0.15 -9.44
C GLY A 8 21.13 -0.11 -8.64
N LEU A 9 21.07 -0.02 -7.31
CA LEU A 9 22.19 -0.30 -6.40
C LEU A 9 22.33 -1.79 -6.06
N ILE A 10 21.34 -2.62 -6.40
CA ILE A 10 21.38 -4.06 -6.12
C ILE A 10 22.30 -4.74 -7.13
N ASN A 11 23.28 -5.50 -6.64
CA ASN A 11 24.15 -6.28 -7.50
C ASN A 11 23.42 -7.49 -8.08
N GLN A 12 23.01 -7.39 -9.35
CA GLN A 12 22.32 -8.46 -10.08
C GLN A 12 23.22 -9.64 -10.47
N LYS A 13 24.55 -9.50 -10.32
CA LYS A 13 25.51 -10.59 -10.59
C LYS A 13 25.81 -11.44 -9.35
N SER A 14 25.14 -11.16 -8.24
CA SER A 14 25.30 -11.94 -7.02
C SER A 14 24.76 -13.35 -7.24
N TYR A 15 25.51 -14.34 -6.75
CA TYR A 15 25.05 -15.72 -6.76
C TYR A 15 23.97 -15.89 -5.67
N CYS A 16 22.74 -16.16 -6.09
CA CYS A 16 21.58 -16.33 -5.21
C CYS A 16 20.75 -17.52 -5.70
N GLU A 17 20.59 -18.53 -4.86
CA GLU A 17 19.82 -19.74 -5.19
C GLU A 17 18.53 -19.82 -4.37
N VAL A 18 18.52 -19.30 -3.14
CA VAL A 18 17.31 -19.24 -2.31
C VAL A 18 16.89 -17.79 -2.05
N PRO A 19 15.59 -17.55 -1.76
CA PRO A 19 15.12 -16.21 -1.43
C PRO A 19 15.87 -15.53 -0.27
N ASP A 20 16.39 -16.33 0.68
CA ASP A 20 17.14 -15.81 1.82
C ASP A 20 18.50 -15.20 1.42
N ASP A 21 19.12 -15.65 0.32
CA ASP A 21 20.38 -15.10 -0.18
C ASP A 21 20.21 -13.62 -0.58
N TRP A 22 19.05 -13.30 -1.16
CA TRP A 22 18.70 -11.94 -1.57
C TRP A 22 18.62 -10.97 -0.40
N ILE A 23 18.32 -11.43 0.83
CA ILE A 23 18.28 -10.56 2.01
C ILE A 23 19.65 -9.93 2.25
N THR A 24 20.71 -10.74 2.15
CA THR A 24 22.09 -10.28 2.33
C THR A 24 22.51 -9.33 1.22
N VAL A 25 22.16 -9.66 -0.03
CA VAL A 25 22.47 -8.82 -1.19
C VAL A 25 21.79 -7.45 -1.09
N ILE A 26 20.50 -7.43 -0.70
CA ILE A 26 19.73 -6.19 -0.51
C ILE A 26 20.28 -5.41 0.68
N ALA A 27 20.57 -6.06 1.81
CA ALA A 27 21.18 -5.40 2.98
C ALA A 27 22.48 -4.69 2.62
N ASN A 28 23.37 -5.36 1.87
CA ASN A 28 24.64 -4.78 1.43
C ASN A 28 24.43 -3.60 0.47
N ALA A 29 23.46 -3.70 -0.44
CA ALA A 29 23.11 -2.64 -1.39
C ALA A 29 22.51 -1.39 -0.73
N ARG A 30 22.12 -1.48 0.55
CA ARG A 30 21.48 -0.38 1.30
C ARG A 30 22.38 0.27 2.34
N VAL A 31 23.64 -0.12 2.42
CA VAL A 31 24.64 0.53 3.31
C VAL A 31 24.99 1.95 2.83
N LYS A 32 24.88 2.24 1.52
CA LYS A 32 25.15 3.56 0.92
C LYS A 32 24.07 3.89 -0.12
N PRO A 33 23.65 5.16 -0.31
CA PRO A 33 24.11 6.40 0.34
C PRO A 33 23.39 6.74 1.66
N SER A 34 22.31 6.04 2.01
CA SER A 34 21.61 6.16 3.31
C SER A 34 21.41 4.74 3.85
N PRO A 35 21.88 4.41 5.07
CA PRO A 35 21.75 3.07 5.65
C PRO A 35 20.27 2.81 5.96
N PHE A 36 19.55 2.19 5.03
CA PHE A 36 18.21 1.70 5.32
C PHE A 36 18.32 0.40 6.12
N THR A 37 17.50 0.25 7.16
CA THR A 37 17.38 -1.02 7.87
C THR A 37 16.56 -1.98 7.01
N VAL A 38 17.19 -3.06 6.57
CA VAL A 38 16.51 -4.12 5.82
C VAL A 38 15.84 -5.07 6.80
N TYR A 39 14.51 -5.21 6.68
CA TYR A 39 13.72 -6.13 7.48
C TYR A 39 13.30 -7.33 6.62
N LYS A 40 13.53 -8.54 7.13
CA LYS A 40 12.97 -9.76 6.53
C LYS A 40 11.47 -9.76 6.79
N CYS A 41 10.69 -9.59 5.74
CA CYS A 41 9.24 -9.71 5.82
C CYS A 41 8.80 -11.16 5.65
N ASP A 42 7.93 -11.64 6.53
CA ASP A 42 7.24 -12.92 6.40
C ASP A 42 5.80 -12.71 5.91
N GLN A 43 5.09 -13.80 5.62
CA GLN A 43 3.70 -13.74 5.18
C GLN A 43 2.76 -13.10 6.22
N SER A 44 3.12 -13.16 7.51
CA SER A 44 2.28 -12.62 8.59
C SER A 44 2.16 -11.08 8.57
N LEU A 45 3.14 -10.41 7.95
CA LEU A 45 3.15 -8.96 7.78
C LEU A 45 2.25 -8.46 6.65
N PHE A 46 1.81 -9.35 5.74
CA PHE A 46 0.95 -8.99 4.62
C PHE A 46 -0.51 -9.19 4.99
N LEU A 47 -1.27 -8.10 4.97
CA LEU A 47 -2.68 -8.09 5.33
C LEU A 47 -3.56 -7.72 4.15
N SER A 48 -4.78 -8.25 4.11
CA SER A 48 -5.76 -7.98 3.05
C SER A 48 -6.51 -6.67 3.31
N TRP A 49 -5.85 -5.55 3.01
CA TRP A 49 -6.43 -4.22 3.13
C TRP A 49 -7.62 -4.01 2.21
N THR A 50 -7.59 -4.57 1.00
CA THR A 50 -8.70 -4.46 0.05
C THR A 50 -9.98 -5.08 0.61
N SER A 51 -9.91 -6.31 1.15
CA SER A 51 -11.06 -6.95 1.79
C SER A 51 -11.49 -6.20 3.04
N PHE A 52 -10.54 -5.68 3.83
CA PHE A 52 -10.84 -4.89 5.01
C PHE A 52 -11.55 -3.56 4.71
N PHE A 53 -11.17 -2.84 3.65
CA PHE A 53 -11.87 -1.61 3.29
C PHE A 53 -13.27 -1.87 2.70
N LYS A 54 -13.48 -3.03 2.06
CA LYS A 54 -14.82 -3.48 1.66
C LYS A 54 -15.72 -3.68 2.88
N THR A 55 -15.23 -4.26 3.98
CA THR A 55 -16.06 -4.47 5.19
C THR A 55 -16.36 -3.18 5.94
N LEU A 56 -15.48 -2.17 5.87
CA LEU A 56 -15.69 -0.85 6.47
C LEU A 56 -16.61 0.07 5.64
N ASN A 57 -17.27 -0.45 4.59
CA ASN A 57 -18.16 0.31 3.73
C ASN A 57 -17.47 1.55 3.11
N PHE A 58 -16.16 1.42 2.83
CA PHE A 58 -15.38 2.50 2.24
C PHE A 58 -15.95 2.83 0.86
N LYS A 59 -16.36 4.08 0.66
CA LYS A 59 -16.91 4.53 -0.62
C LYS A 59 -15.77 4.90 -1.56
N GLU A 60 -15.68 4.19 -2.68
CA GLU A 60 -14.70 4.42 -3.75
C GLU A 60 -14.70 5.87 -4.24
N LYS A 61 -15.89 6.49 -4.28
CA LYS A 61 -16.06 7.92 -4.54
C LYS A 61 -16.38 8.63 -3.24
N CYS A 62 -15.66 9.72 -2.98
CA CYS A 62 -15.93 10.60 -1.85
C CYS A 62 -17.43 10.96 -1.83
N PRO A 63 -18.19 10.62 -0.77
CA PRO A 63 -19.65 10.78 -0.76
C PRO A 63 -20.11 12.24 -0.73
N PHE A 64 -19.17 13.15 -0.56
CA PHE A 64 -19.37 14.58 -0.70
C PHE A 64 -18.49 15.07 -1.83
N PRO A 65 -18.92 16.09 -2.59
CA PRO A 65 -18.05 16.74 -3.55
C PRO A 65 -16.79 17.18 -2.80
N SER A 66 -15.61 16.76 -3.28
CA SER A 66 -14.38 17.41 -2.86
C SER A 66 -14.59 18.90 -3.13
N ARG A 67 -14.45 19.73 -2.10
CA ARG A 67 -14.59 21.17 -2.30
C ARG A 67 -13.57 21.56 -3.37
N PRO A 68 -13.94 22.45 -4.31
CA PRO A 68 -12.97 22.95 -5.28
C PRO A 68 -11.74 23.46 -4.53
N VAL A 69 -10.55 23.14 -5.06
CA VAL A 69 -9.29 23.58 -4.46
C VAL A 69 -9.30 25.10 -4.48
N ARG A 70 -9.43 25.70 -3.29
CA ARG A 70 -9.39 27.14 -3.11
C ARG A 70 -7.98 27.51 -2.71
N GLU A 71 -7.37 28.37 -3.51
CA GLU A 71 -6.10 29.00 -3.14
C GLU A 71 -6.39 30.28 -2.36
N LEU A 72 -5.70 30.45 -1.25
CA LEU A 72 -5.81 31.62 -0.38
C LEU A 72 -4.48 32.36 -0.42
N GLU A 73 -4.53 33.64 -0.76
CA GLU A 73 -3.40 34.55 -0.67
C GLU A 73 -3.65 35.48 0.52
N VAL A 74 -2.77 35.39 1.52
CA VAL A 74 -2.77 36.25 2.70
C VAL A 74 -1.51 37.09 2.64
N ASN A 75 -1.67 38.38 2.36
CA ASN A 75 -0.56 39.32 2.31
C ASN A 75 -0.47 40.06 3.67
N SER A 76 0.74 40.29 4.16
CA SER A 76 1.00 41.07 5.38
C SER A 76 0.70 42.56 5.22
N GLU A 77 0.68 43.06 3.99
CA GLU A 77 0.41 44.48 3.67
C GLU A 77 -1.05 44.88 3.91
N ASP A 78 -1.99 43.95 3.69
CA ASP A 78 -3.44 44.16 3.89
C ASP A 78 -4.03 43.10 4.84
N PRO A 79 -3.72 43.16 6.15
CA PRO A 79 -4.09 42.12 7.13
C PRO A 79 -5.60 41.98 7.37
N LYS A 80 -6.43 42.82 6.74
CA LYS A 80 -7.90 42.78 6.83
C LYS A 80 -8.56 42.12 5.61
N MET A 81 -7.78 41.79 4.58
CA MET A 81 -8.27 41.21 3.33
C MET A 81 -7.65 39.83 3.10
N ILE A 82 -8.47 38.88 2.66
CA ILE A 82 -7.98 37.62 2.08
C ILE A 82 -8.36 37.64 0.61
N LYS A 83 -7.41 37.28 -0.26
CA LYS A 83 -7.73 36.99 -1.65
C LYS A 83 -7.90 35.49 -1.83
N PHE A 84 -8.87 35.08 -2.61
CA PHE A 84 -9.01 33.67 -2.97
C PHE A 84 -9.41 33.48 -4.42
N ARG A 85 -9.05 32.32 -4.98
CA ARG A 85 -9.56 31.85 -6.27
C ARG A 85 -10.07 30.41 -6.14
N ASP A 86 -11.16 30.11 -6.81
CA ASP A 86 -11.80 28.78 -6.79
C ASP A 86 -11.25 27.84 -7.88
N THR A 87 -10.41 28.35 -8.80
CA THR A 87 -9.72 27.58 -9.84
C THR A 87 -8.27 28.04 -9.99
N TYR A 88 -7.37 27.14 -10.39
CA TYR A 88 -5.92 27.42 -10.51
C TYR A 88 -5.59 28.53 -11.52
N ASN A 89 -6.43 28.74 -12.54
CA ASN A 89 -6.27 29.82 -13.53
C ASN A 89 -7.28 30.97 -13.31
N GLY A 90 -8.02 30.96 -12.21
CA GLY A 90 -9.05 31.95 -11.92
C GLY A 90 -8.48 33.26 -11.40
N THR A 91 -9.22 34.35 -11.64
CA THR A 91 -8.94 35.67 -11.07
C THR A 91 -9.16 35.65 -9.56
N PHE A 92 -8.26 36.29 -8.81
CA PHE A 92 -8.40 36.43 -7.37
C PHE A 92 -9.57 37.36 -6.99
N VAL A 93 -10.40 36.91 -6.06
CA VAL A 93 -11.50 37.65 -5.46
C VAL A 93 -11.10 38.09 -4.07
N ASN A 94 -11.26 39.39 -3.77
CA ASN A 94 -10.92 39.97 -2.47
C ASN A 94 -12.12 39.89 -1.52
N VAL A 95 -11.92 39.38 -0.31
CA VAL A 95 -12.93 39.37 0.75
C VAL A 95 -12.35 39.95 2.04
N SER A 96 -13.10 40.85 2.66
CA SER A 96 -12.79 41.41 3.97
C SER A 96 -13.02 40.37 5.06
N MET A 97 -12.06 40.22 5.96
CA MET A 97 -12.15 39.32 7.13
C MET A 97 -13.05 39.86 8.25
N VAL A 98 -13.57 41.08 8.12
CA VAL A 98 -14.42 41.70 9.15
C VAL A 98 -15.87 41.21 8.99
N GLN A 99 -16.26 40.21 9.79
CA GLN A 99 -17.64 39.75 9.86
C GLN A 99 -18.46 40.64 10.81
N GLN A 100 -19.53 41.28 10.33
CA GLN A 100 -20.63 41.69 11.21
C GLN A 100 -21.36 40.42 11.69
N GLY A 101 -21.46 40.27 13.00
CA GLY A 101 -21.88 39.03 13.65
C GLY A 101 -23.28 38.58 13.23
N LYS A 102 -23.38 37.36 12.67
CA LYS A 102 -24.62 36.59 12.62
C LYS A 102 -24.42 35.27 13.35
N LYS A 103 -25.03 35.19 14.53
CA LYS A 103 -25.10 33.99 15.39
C LYS A 103 -25.70 32.83 14.59
N HIS A 104 -24.89 31.83 14.26
CA HIS A 104 -25.39 30.55 13.76
C HIS A 104 -25.30 29.52 14.89
N GLY A 105 -26.47 29.00 15.29
CA GLY A 105 -26.60 27.97 16.31
C GLY A 105 -25.82 26.71 15.93
N ARG A 106 -24.94 26.25 16.82
CA ARG A 106 -24.25 24.97 16.69
C ARG A 106 -25.24 23.84 16.98
N ALA A 107 -25.64 23.10 15.96
CA ALA A 107 -26.17 21.75 16.14
C ALA A 107 -25.00 20.85 16.62
N LYS A 108 -25.13 20.25 17.81
CA LYS A 108 -24.19 19.29 18.36
C LYS A 108 -24.23 17.99 17.53
N LYS A 109 -23.27 17.79 16.63
CA LYS A 109 -22.97 16.47 16.03
C LYS A 109 -21.99 15.74 16.96
N GLY A 110 -22.55 15.10 17.99
CA GLY A 110 -21.78 14.37 19.01
C GLY A 110 -21.60 12.86 18.75
N SER A 111 -22.13 12.29 17.66
CA SER A 111 -22.20 10.82 17.53
C SER A 111 -21.17 10.19 16.59
N MET A 112 -20.42 10.96 15.80
CA MET A 112 -19.59 10.39 14.73
C MET A 112 -18.19 9.92 15.21
N ILE A 113 -17.72 10.39 16.37
CA ILE A 113 -16.37 10.07 16.88
C ILE A 113 -16.34 8.66 17.49
N VAL A 114 -17.40 8.25 18.18
CA VAL A 114 -17.46 6.97 18.92
C VAL A 114 -17.46 5.75 17.98
N GLU A 115 -18.00 5.88 16.76
CA GLU A 115 -18.05 4.80 15.78
C GLU A 115 -16.72 4.65 15.03
N MET A 116 -16.00 5.75 14.83
CA MET A 116 -14.66 5.75 14.24
C MET A 116 -13.64 5.11 15.19
N GLU A 117 -13.73 5.38 16.50
CA GLU A 117 -12.86 4.77 17.51
C GLU A 117 -13.05 3.25 17.65
N ARG A 118 -14.27 2.72 17.46
CA ARG A 118 -14.51 1.26 17.45
C ARG A 118 -13.91 0.57 16.23
N ASN A 119 -13.91 1.22 15.06
CA ASN A 119 -13.32 0.66 13.85
C ASN A 119 -11.79 0.70 13.83
N LEU A 120 -11.15 1.57 14.63
CA LEU A 120 -9.69 1.62 14.79
C LEU A 120 -9.09 0.40 15.52
N LEU A 121 -9.93 -0.41 16.19
CA LEU A 121 -9.52 -1.63 16.87
C LEU A 121 -9.59 -2.88 15.98
N ILE A 122 -10.21 -2.80 14.80
CA ILE A 122 -10.35 -3.94 13.90
C ILE A 122 -9.07 -4.03 13.05
N ARG A 123 -8.31 -5.12 13.23
CA ARG A 123 -7.16 -5.39 12.38
C ARG A 123 -7.58 -6.11 11.09
N PRO A 124 -7.00 -5.75 9.93
CA PRO A 124 -7.24 -6.50 8.70
C PRO A 124 -6.83 -7.97 8.85
N SER A 125 -7.52 -8.86 8.13
CA SER A 125 -7.15 -10.27 8.08
C SER A 125 -5.81 -10.47 7.34
N PRO A 126 -5.05 -11.54 7.63
CA PRO A 126 -3.88 -11.91 6.84
C PRO A 126 -4.24 -12.03 5.34
N LEU A 127 -3.33 -11.60 4.48
CA LEU A 127 -3.47 -11.73 3.03
C LEU A 127 -3.30 -13.19 2.59
N TYR A 128 -2.39 -13.90 3.25
CA TYR A 128 -2.10 -15.30 3.00
C TYR A 128 -2.48 -16.13 4.23
N SER A 129 -3.19 -17.25 4.02
CA SER A 129 -3.50 -18.23 5.07
C SER A 129 -2.32 -19.15 5.39
N GLY A 130 -1.30 -19.16 4.54
CA GLY A 130 -0.09 -19.95 4.70
C GLY A 130 0.77 -19.92 3.43
N ARG A 131 1.74 -20.83 3.36
CA ARG A 131 2.63 -20.96 2.20
C ARG A 131 1.82 -21.22 0.93
N ILE A 132 2.12 -20.45 -0.12
CA ILE A 132 1.44 -20.59 -1.41
C ILE A 132 1.92 -21.88 -2.06
N ALA A 133 0.98 -22.76 -2.36
CA ALA A 133 1.26 -24.04 -2.98
C ALA A 133 1.60 -23.89 -4.46
N VAL A 134 2.62 -24.64 -4.89
CA VAL A 134 3.10 -24.66 -6.27
C VAL A 134 2.25 -25.64 -7.08
N PRO A 135 1.86 -25.31 -8.32
CA PRO A 135 1.22 -26.28 -9.22
C PRO A 135 2.11 -27.52 -9.42
N LYS A 136 1.51 -28.71 -9.46
CA LYS A 136 2.23 -29.98 -9.66
C LYS A 136 3.25 -29.98 -10.82
N PRO A 137 2.91 -29.53 -12.04
CA PRO A 137 3.86 -29.60 -13.15
C PRO A 137 5.10 -28.73 -12.87
N LYS A 138 4.90 -27.53 -12.32
CA LYS A 138 6.00 -26.64 -11.91
C LYS A 138 6.82 -27.26 -10.78
N PHE A 139 6.19 -27.95 -9.84
CA PHE A 139 6.91 -28.61 -8.77
C PHE A 139 7.78 -29.76 -9.29
N GLU A 140 7.28 -30.59 -10.21
CA GLU A 140 8.04 -31.66 -10.84
C GLU A 140 9.27 -31.11 -11.58
N ASP A 141 9.08 -30.04 -12.37
CA ASP A 141 10.17 -29.35 -13.05
C ASP A 141 11.23 -28.84 -12.05
N LEU A 142 10.80 -28.24 -10.93
CA LEU A 142 11.69 -27.79 -9.87
C LEU A 142 12.46 -28.96 -9.21
N GLN A 143 11.83 -30.13 -9.04
CA GLN A 143 12.51 -31.31 -8.51
C GLN A 143 13.56 -31.89 -9.48
N VAL A 144 13.41 -31.67 -10.79
CA VAL A 144 14.45 -32.01 -11.77
C VAL A 144 15.58 -30.99 -11.73
N LEU A 145 15.23 -29.70 -11.75
CA LEU A 145 16.19 -28.59 -11.80
C LEU A 145 17.04 -28.47 -10.51
N LYS A 146 16.51 -28.87 -9.34
CA LYS A 146 17.27 -28.79 -8.08
C LYS A 146 18.58 -29.59 -8.12
N LYS A 147 18.73 -30.57 -9.02
CA LYS A 147 19.96 -31.38 -9.18
C LYS A 147 21.17 -30.54 -9.57
N PHE A 148 20.95 -29.37 -10.17
CA PHE A 148 22.01 -28.44 -10.55
C PHE A 148 22.39 -27.46 -9.44
N LEU A 149 21.67 -27.49 -8.30
CA LEU A 149 21.87 -26.59 -7.18
C LEU A 149 22.76 -27.21 -6.09
N PRO A 150 23.43 -26.38 -5.27
CA PRO A 150 24.12 -26.84 -4.07
C PRO A 150 23.17 -27.59 -3.12
N MET A 151 23.69 -28.60 -2.40
CA MET A 151 22.91 -29.42 -1.47
C MET A 151 22.18 -28.61 -0.39
N GLU A 152 22.73 -27.47 0.01
CA GLU A 152 22.11 -26.57 0.99
C GLU A 152 20.79 -25.98 0.46
N SER A 153 20.80 -25.53 -0.80
CA SER A 153 19.65 -24.93 -1.48
C SER A 153 18.59 -25.95 -1.84
N GLN A 154 18.97 -27.21 -2.09
CA GLN A 154 18.03 -28.29 -2.44
C GLN A 154 16.96 -28.51 -1.34
N LYS A 155 17.33 -28.35 -0.06
CA LYS A 155 16.40 -28.46 1.08
C LYS A 155 15.24 -27.48 0.99
N PHE A 156 15.44 -26.31 0.39
CA PHE A 156 14.38 -25.33 0.22
C PHE A 156 13.30 -25.86 -0.74
N TYR A 157 13.71 -26.37 -1.90
CA TYR A 157 12.81 -26.87 -2.94
C TYR A 157 12.06 -28.15 -2.54
N GLU A 158 12.64 -28.96 -1.65
CA GLU A 158 11.99 -30.15 -1.10
C GLU A 158 10.84 -29.83 -0.15
N ASN A 159 10.93 -28.69 0.54
CA ASN A 159 9.95 -28.25 1.54
C ASN A 159 8.86 -27.33 0.95
N LEU A 160 8.76 -27.23 -0.38
CA LEU A 160 7.72 -26.44 -1.05
C LEU A 160 6.38 -27.17 -1.01
N PRO A 161 5.28 -26.51 -0.61
CA PRO A 161 3.95 -27.10 -0.64
C PRO A 161 3.46 -27.27 -2.09
N THR A 162 2.76 -28.36 -2.36
CA THR A 162 2.20 -28.68 -3.69
C THR A 162 0.68 -28.69 -3.67
N ASN A 163 0.06 -28.13 -4.70
CA ASN A 163 -1.39 -28.26 -4.90
C ASN A 163 -1.70 -29.69 -5.35
N SER A 164 -2.07 -30.56 -4.42
CA SER A 164 -2.47 -31.95 -4.71
C SER A 164 -3.75 -32.05 -5.53
N ASN A 165 -4.50 -30.95 -5.69
CA ASN A 165 -5.79 -30.92 -6.35
C ASN A 165 -5.72 -30.27 -7.73
N ASN A 166 -6.26 -30.98 -8.73
CA ASN A 166 -6.47 -30.53 -10.10
C ASN A 166 -7.58 -29.46 -10.16
N ASP A 167 -7.35 -28.28 -9.59
CA ASP A 167 -8.22 -27.14 -9.84
C ASP A 167 -7.46 -26.15 -10.71
N ASN A 168 -7.67 -26.31 -12.02
CA ASN A 168 -7.46 -25.29 -13.03
C ASN A 168 -8.36 -24.09 -12.72
N ASN A 169 -8.01 -23.30 -11.71
CA ASN A 169 -8.55 -21.96 -11.52
C ASN A 169 -7.40 -21.05 -11.10
N PHE A 170 -6.54 -20.77 -12.08
CA PHE A 170 -5.82 -19.51 -12.10
C PHE A 170 -6.85 -18.44 -12.47
N ASN A 171 -7.65 -18.00 -11.49
CA ASN A 171 -8.40 -16.77 -11.62
C ASN A 171 -7.39 -15.65 -11.41
N ASP A 172 -6.85 -15.16 -12.52
CA ASP A 172 -6.20 -13.86 -12.58
C ASP A 172 -7.29 -12.80 -12.33
N PRO A 173 -7.22 -12.02 -11.24
CA PRO A 173 -8.27 -11.05 -10.92
C PRO A 173 -8.26 -9.80 -11.83
N ASP A 174 -7.40 -9.73 -12.84
CA ASP A 174 -7.18 -8.55 -13.68
C ASP A 174 -7.72 -8.65 -15.13
N ASP A 175 -8.42 -9.73 -15.51
CA ASP A 175 -8.90 -9.93 -16.89
C ASP A 175 -10.36 -9.48 -17.17
N GLU A 176 -11.01 -8.76 -16.26
CA GLU A 176 -12.32 -8.14 -16.53
C GLU A 176 -12.27 -6.60 -16.46
N VAL A 177 -11.70 -5.94 -17.48
CA VAL A 177 -12.25 -4.69 -18.05
C VAL A 177 -11.67 -4.53 -19.46
N PHE A 178 -12.44 -4.85 -20.50
CA PHE A 178 -12.61 -4.07 -21.75
C PHE A 178 -13.58 -4.82 -22.67
N GLY A 179 -14.87 -4.60 -22.43
CA GLY A 179 -15.99 -4.91 -23.31
C GLY A 179 -17.05 -3.83 -23.16
#